data_AF-A0A929M6T1-F1
#
_entry.id   AF-A0A929M6T1-F1
#
_cell.length_a   1.000
_cell.length_b   1.000
_cell.length_c   1.000
_cell.angle_alpha   90.00
_cell.angle_beta   90.00
_cell.angle_gamma   90.00
#
_symmetry.space_group_name_H-M   'P 1'
#
loop_
_entity.id
_entity.type
_entity.pdbx_description
1 polymer ?
#
loop_
_entity_poly.entity_id
_entity_poly.type
_entity_poly.pdbx_seq_one_letter_code
_entity_poly.pdbx_strand_id
1 'polypeptide(L)'
;LNGQIPLSTTSLGAKAGDSVGVKVKDGDGKFSEFSTTLEGDGTWQINDKSLKFMDFANLEVNAEVTSLVEVPNKEKLTSDIYNADGTKSLVTINLTKQIPQAGDQTIWDAVATITDASGAVQNTAMGSLTFNGSGRLVANTLTSVGGVNLNFEGDGDADVYNGMTSSANARKDFNIKRDGYAEGLLSKYSVDDRGNIMANFDNTRAFPVAKVALYHFINDQGVAKVGDNLYEATANSGEPFFYKNKAGETIYGAQILANKLEMSNVDLGQALSEVIVTQKAYEASAKSITTSDEMIQTAIQMKK
;
A
#
# COMPACT_ATOMS: atom_id res chain seq x y z
N LEU A 1 -15.43 -60.68 20.16
CA LEU A 1 -15.26 -60.53 18.70
C LEU A 1 -13.92 -59.87 18.46
N ASN A 2 -13.13 -60.35 17.49
CA ASN A 2 -11.89 -59.70 17.09
C ASN A 2 -11.76 -59.74 15.58
N GLY A 3 -10.91 -58.86 15.06
CA GLY A 3 -10.60 -58.81 13.64
C GLY A 3 -9.40 -57.92 13.40
N GLN A 4 -8.98 -57.87 12.14
CA GLN A 4 -7.86 -57.05 11.69
C GLN A 4 -8.29 -56.28 10.44
N ILE A 5 -7.98 -55.00 10.42
CA ILE A 5 -8.24 -54.10 9.31
C ILE A 5 -6.91 -53.50 8.90
N PRO A 6 -6.46 -53.69 7.65
CA PRO A 6 -5.16 -53.18 7.20
C PRO A 6 -5.08 -51.67 7.40
N LEU A 7 -4.04 -51.22 8.11
CA LEU A 7 -3.74 -49.81 8.21
C LEU A 7 -3.26 -49.29 6.85
N SER A 8 -3.63 -48.07 6.51
CA SER A 8 -3.19 -47.43 5.28
C SER A 8 -2.51 -46.09 5.58
N THR A 9 -1.47 -45.80 4.80
CA THR A 9 -0.72 -44.55 4.85
C THR A 9 -1.41 -43.43 4.05
N THR A 10 -2.50 -43.73 3.34
CA THR A 10 -3.27 -42.73 2.59
C THR A 10 -4.18 -41.93 3.52
N SER A 11 -4.54 -40.71 3.12
CA SER A 11 -5.40 -39.82 3.92
C SER A 11 -6.79 -40.39 4.22
N LEU A 12 -7.30 -41.27 3.37
CA LEU A 12 -8.60 -41.98 3.47
C LEU A 12 -8.48 -43.41 4.04
N GLY A 13 -7.27 -43.83 4.40
CA GLY A 13 -6.99 -45.13 4.96
C GLY A 13 -7.38 -45.26 6.43
N ALA A 14 -7.69 -46.48 6.88
CA ALA A 14 -7.87 -46.77 8.30
C ALA A 14 -6.56 -46.53 9.08
N LYS A 15 -6.66 -45.84 10.23
CA LYS A 15 -5.55 -45.47 11.11
C LYS A 15 -5.80 -45.99 12.52
N ALA A 16 -4.71 -46.20 13.26
CA ALA A 16 -4.80 -46.51 14.69
C ALA A 16 -5.54 -45.38 15.42
N GLY A 17 -6.47 -45.75 16.30
CA GLY A 17 -7.37 -44.85 17.01
C GLY A 17 -8.70 -44.58 16.30
N ASP A 18 -8.88 -45.03 15.05
CA ASP A 18 -10.16 -44.91 14.35
C ASP A 18 -11.26 -45.76 15.02
N SER A 19 -12.51 -45.32 14.92
CA SER A 19 -13.65 -46.03 15.50
C SER A 19 -14.06 -47.18 14.59
N VAL A 20 -14.16 -48.39 15.15
CA VAL A 20 -14.63 -49.60 14.47
C VAL A 20 -16.04 -49.93 14.98
N GLY A 21 -17.03 -49.79 14.11
CA GLY A 21 -18.39 -50.27 14.33
C GLY A 21 -18.52 -51.72 13.92
N VAL A 22 -18.98 -52.59 14.83
CA VAL A 22 -19.13 -54.03 14.59
C VAL A 22 -20.59 -54.39 14.73
N LYS A 23 -21.18 -54.87 13.65
CA LYS A 23 -22.55 -55.36 13.57
C LYS A 23 -22.55 -56.89 13.47
N VAL A 24 -23.15 -57.54 14.46
CA VAL A 24 -23.37 -58.98 14.45
C VAL A 24 -24.83 -59.23 14.11
N LYS A 25 -25.11 -60.06 13.10
CA LYS A 25 -26.46 -60.41 12.66
C LYS A 25 -26.65 -61.92 12.70
N ASP A 26 -27.80 -62.41 13.16
CA ASP A 26 -28.16 -63.83 13.12
C ASP A 26 -28.90 -64.22 11.82
N GLY A 27 -29.10 -65.53 11.61
CA GLY A 27 -29.80 -66.09 10.46
C GLY A 27 -31.27 -65.66 10.33
N ASP A 28 -31.89 -65.23 11.44
CA ASP A 28 -33.26 -64.69 11.50
C ASP A 28 -33.31 -63.17 11.26
N GLY A 29 -32.15 -62.53 11.13
CA GLY A 29 -32.00 -61.11 10.82
C GLY A 29 -31.97 -60.17 12.02
N LYS A 30 -31.96 -60.67 13.27
CA LYS A 30 -31.71 -59.84 14.45
C LYS A 30 -30.24 -59.42 14.48
N PHE A 31 -29.95 -58.24 15.02
CA PHE A 31 -28.58 -57.75 15.09
C PHE A 31 -28.25 -57.08 16.43
N SER A 32 -26.96 -57.09 16.77
CA SER A 32 -26.37 -56.32 17.85
C SER A 32 -25.22 -55.48 17.30
N GLU A 33 -25.11 -54.24 17.76
CA GLU A 33 -24.07 -53.29 17.34
C GLU A 33 -23.17 -52.93 18.52
N PHE A 34 -21.87 -52.88 18.25
CA PHE A 34 -20.84 -52.55 19.21
C PHE A 34 -19.84 -51.59 18.56
N SER A 35 -19.13 -50.80 19.37
CA SER A 35 -18.02 -49.98 18.92
C SER A 35 -16.76 -50.25 19.74
N THR A 36 -15.62 -50.16 19.07
CA THR A 36 -14.28 -50.20 19.68
C THR A 36 -13.35 -49.30 18.87
N THR A 37 -12.11 -49.11 19.32
CA THR A 37 -11.06 -48.44 18.56
C THR A 37 -10.15 -49.43 17.86
N LEU A 38 -9.55 -49.01 16.75
CA LEU A 38 -8.51 -49.75 16.04
C LEU A 38 -7.16 -49.56 16.74
N GLU A 39 -6.46 -50.64 17.04
CA GLU A 39 -5.16 -50.63 17.71
C GLU A 39 -4.02 -50.28 16.75
N GLY A 40 -2.82 -50.02 17.32
CA GLY A 40 -1.61 -49.63 16.57
C GLY A 40 -1.14 -50.64 15.51
N ASP A 41 -1.57 -51.89 15.60
CA ASP A 41 -1.28 -52.99 14.68
C ASP A 41 -2.43 -53.27 13.70
N GLY A 42 -3.49 -52.46 13.71
CA GLY A 42 -4.69 -52.65 12.90
C GLY A 42 -5.64 -53.72 13.43
N THR A 43 -5.44 -54.21 14.65
CA THR A 43 -6.37 -55.14 15.29
C THR A 43 -7.47 -54.40 16.04
N TRP A 44 -8.61 -55.05 16.24
CA TRP A 44 -9.67 -54.56 17.10
C TRP A 44 -10.25 -55.73 17.90
N GLN A 45 -10.66 -55.46 19.14
CA GLN A 45 -11.20 -56.48 20.03
C GLN A 45 -12.39 -55.93 20.83
N ILE A 46 -13.43 -56.74 20.93
CA ILE A 46 -14.61 -56.47 21.76
C ILE A 46 -14.78 -57.67 22.69
N ASN A 47 -14.56 -57.43 23.98
CA ASN A 47 -14.65 -58.42 25.05
C ASN A 47 -15.91 -58.20 25.90
N ASP A 48 -16.42 -59.30 26.47
CA ASP A 48 -17.48 -59.32 27.49
C ASP A 48 -18.78 -58.56 27.12
N LYS A 49 -19.13 -58.56 25.83
CA LYS A 49 -20.40 -58.02 25.34
C LYS A 49 -21.44 -59.11 25.16
N SER A 50 -22.66 -58.84 25.60
CA SER A 50 -23.77 -59.79 25.56
C SER A 50 -24.52 -59.71 24.23
N LEU A 51 -24.56 -60.83 23.49
CA LEU A 51 -25.37 -61.01 22.29
C LEU A 51 -26.77 -61.54 22.68
N LYS A 52 -27.52 -60.75 23.44
CA LYS A 52 -28.79 -61.21 24.01
C LYS A 52 -29.80 -61.56 22.90
N PHE A 53 -30.49 -62.69 23.06
CA PHE A 53 -31.63 -63.11 22.24
C PHE A 53 -31.34 -63.39 20.75
N MET A 54 -30.07 -63.65 20.41
CA MET A 54 -29.64 -64.04 19.06
C MET A 54 -29.53 -65.57 18.91
N ASP A 55 -29.76 -66.06 17.69
CA ASP A 55 -29.43 -67.43 17.31
C ASP A 55 -27.93 -67.55 16.97
N PHE A 56 -27.24 -68.49 17.60
CA PHE A 56 -25.81 -68.71 17.43
C PHE A 56 -25.48 -69.70 16.29
N ALA A 57 -26.48 -70.35 15.70
CA ALA A 57 -26.24 -71.34 14.64
C ALA A 57 -25.64 -70.70 13.37
N ASN A 58 -26.08 -69.48 13.03
CA ASN A 58 -25.58 -68.72 11.88
C ASN A 58 -25.40 -67.25 12.26
N LEU A 59 -24.15 -66.84 12.48
CA LEU A 59 -23.80 -65.45 12.77
C LEU A 59 -22.97 -64.85 11.63
N GLU A 60 -23.39 -63.67 11.17
CA GLU A 60 -22.64 -62.81 10.27
C GLU A 60 -22.07 -61.64 11.05
N VAL A 61 -20.76 -61.40 10.94
CA VAL A 61 -20.07 -60.28 11.61
C VAL A 61 -19.54 -59.34 10.54
N ASN A 62 -20.06 -58.12 10.53
CA ASN A 62 -19.59 -57.04 9.67
C ASN A 62 -18.92 -55.98 10.53
N ALA A 63 -17.69 -55.59 10.18
CA ALA A 63 -16.94 -54.54 10.86
C ALA A 63 -16.62 -53.42 9.86
N GLU A 64 -16.96 -52.20 10.24
CA GLU A 64 -16.74 -50.99 9.45
C GLU A 64 -15.88 -50.01 10.24
N VAL A 65 -14.86 -49.43 9.60
CA VAL A 65 -14.02 -48.39 10.21
C VAL A 65 -14.51 -47.03 9.79
N THR A 66 -14.68 -46.14 10.76
CA THR A 66 -14.92 -44.72 10.54
C THR A 66 -13.65 -43.96 10.91
N SER A 67 -12.98 -43.40 9.90
CA SER A 67 -11.82 -42.53 10.07
C SER A 67 -12.23 -41.06 10.03
N LEU A 68 -11.72 -40.27 10.97
CA LEU A 68 -11.89 -38.82 10.94
C LEU A 68 -10.81 -38.22 10.02
N VAL A 69 -11.25 -37.58 8.94
CA VAL A 69 -10.37 -36.91 7.98
C VAL A 69 -10.51 -35.40 8.15
N GLU A 70 -9.38 -34.70 8.34
CA GLU A 70 -9.36 -33.24 8.35
C GLU A 70 -9.70 -32.72 6.94
N VAL A 71 -10.67 -31.81 6.86
CA VAL A 71 -11.02 -31.14 5.60
C VAL A 71 -10.07 -29.97 5.39
N PRO A 72 -9.46 -29.81 4.20
CA PRO A 72 -8.54 -28.70 3.95
C PRO A 72 -9.29 -27.37 3.97
N ASN A 73 -8.79 -26.45 4.79
CA ASN A 73 -9.26 -25.07 4.79
C ASN A 73 -9.00 -24.44 3.41
N LYS A 74 -9.96 -23.64 2.93
CA LYS A 74 -9.85 -22.92 1.67
C LYS A 74 -10.08 -21.44 1.90
N GLU A 75 -9.22 -20.62 1.31
CA GLU A 75 -9.36 -19.16 1.32
C GLU A 75 -9.35 -18.62 -0.11
N LYS A 76 -10.04 -17.51 -0.32
CA LYS A 76 -10.13 -16.86 -1.62
C LYS A 76 -9.84 -15.37 -1.47
N LEU A 77 -8.90 -14.90 -2.27
CA LEU A 77 -8.55 -13.49 -2.40
C LEU A 77 -8.91 -13.03 -3.81
N THR A 78 -9.47 -11.84 -3.93
CA THR A 78 -9.83 -11.28 -5.23
C THR A 78 -9.45 -9.81 -5.32
N SER A 79 -8.97 -9.38 -6.48
CA SER A 79 -8.60 -8.01 -6.74
C SER A 79 -8.81 -7.65 -8.21
N ASP A 80 -9.43 -6.52 -8.52
CA ASP A 80 -9.42 -5.97 -9.87
C ASP A 80 -8.04 -5.41 -10.25
N ILE A 81 -7.64 -5.65 -11.49
CA ILE A 81 -6.44 -5.10 -12.12
C ILE A 81 -6.86 -4.34 -13.37
N TYR A 82 -6.04 -3.37 -13.74
CA TYR A 82 -6.21 -2.62 -14.98
C TYR A 82 -5.23 -3.13 -16.02
N ASN A 83 -5.75 -3.51 -17.18
CA ASN A 83 -4.95 -3.91 -18.33
C ASN A 83 -4.43 -2.67 -19.07
N ALA A 84 -3.44 -2.87 -19.95
CA ALA A 84 -2.84 -1.79 -20.75
C ALA A 84 -3.84 -1.10 -21.69
N ASP A 85 -4.96 -1.77 -22.02
CA ASP A 85 -6.05 -1.23 -22.83
C ASP A 85 -7.11 -0.47 -22.00
N GLY A 86 -6.90 -0.31 -20.69
CA GLY A 86 -7.82 0.34 -19.76
C GLY A 86 -8.97 -0.56 -19.26
N THR A 87 -9.11 -1.78 -19.77
CA THR A 87 -10.13 -2.72 -19.29
C THR A 87 -9.80 -3.27 -17.91
N LYS A 88 -10.84 -3.70 -17.17
CA LYS A 88 -10.68 -4.37 -15.88
C LYS A 88 -10.58 -5.87 -16.07
N SER A 89 -9.65 -6.50 -15.37
CA SER A 89 -9.62 -7.95 -15.16
C SER A 89 -9.61 -8.26 -13.68
N LEU A 90 -9.98 -9.48 -13.31
CA LEU A 90 -10.05 -9.92 -11.93
C LEU A 90 -8.96 -10.95 -11.67
N VAL A 91 -8.04 -10.63 -10.76
CA VAL A 91 -7.12 -11.61 -10.17
C VAL A 91 -7.86 -12.32 -9.06
N THR A 92 -7.93 -13.64 -9.13
CA THR A 92 -8.43 -14.50 -8.07
C THR A 92 -7.32 -15.42 -7.61
N ILE A 93 -7.04 -15.45 -6.31
CA ILE A 93 -6.10 -16.39 -5.71
C ILE A 93 -6.89 -17.30 -4.78
N ASN A 94 -6.91 -18.59 -5.10
CA ASN A 94 -7.49 -19.62 -4.26
C ASN A 94 -6.36 -20.32 -3.51
N LEU A 95 -6.49 -20.35 -2.19
CA LEU A 95 -5.55 -21.00 -1.28
C LEU A 95 -6.21 -22.24 -0.70
N THR A 96 -5.52 -23.37 -0.72
CA THR A 96 -5.97 -24.61 -0.10
C THR A 96 -4.89 -25.12 0.85
N LYS A 97 -5.22 -25.28 2.12
CA LYS A 97 -4.29 -25.80 3.13
C LYS A 97 -3.93 -27.25 2.77
N GLN A 98 -2.64 -27.56 2.69
CA GLN A 98 -2.19 -28.94 2.47
C GLN A 98 -2.52 -29.82 3.68
N ILE A 99 -2.88 -31.09 3.44
CA ILE A 99 -3.08 -32.06 4.51
C ILE A 99 -2.46 -33.39 4.06
N PRO A 100 -1.64 -34.05 4.91
CA PRO A 100 -1.23 -33.64 6.26
C PRO A 100 -0.16 -32.53 6.24
N GLN A 101 -0.09 -31.74 7.32
CA GLN A 101 1.00 -30.77 7.52
C GLN A 101 2.27 -31.50 8.00
N ALA A 102 3.43 -31.10 7.50
CA ALA A 102 4.71 -31.66 7.89
C ALA A 102 5.40 -30.77 8.94
N GLY A 103 5.55 -31.27 10.16
CA GLY A 103 6.21 -30.56 11.26
C GLY A 103 5.47 -29.30 11.72
N ASP A 104 6.21 -28.30 12.19
CA ASP A 104 5.68 -27.03 12.70
C ASP A 104 5.36 -26.00 11.59
N GLN A 105 5.43 -26.41 10.32
CA GLN A 105 5.13 -25.52 9.19
C GLN A 105 3.69 -25.70 8.73
N THR A 106 3.11 -24.60 8.24
CA THR A 106 1.81 -24.64 7.55
C THR A 106 2.01 -24.31 6.08
N ILE A 107 1.67 -25.23 5.18
CA ILE A 107 1.76 -25.06 3.73
C ILE A 107 0.37 -24.88 3.13
N TRP A 108 0.24 -23.89 2.25
CA TRP A 108 -0.96 -23.61 1.46
C TRP A 108 -0.62 -23.68 -0.02
N ASP A 109 -1.34 -24.52 -0.76
CA ASP A 109 -1.33 -24.51 -2.23
C ASP A 109 -2.08 -23.28 -2.72
N ALA A 110 -1.46 -22.52 -3.62
CA ALA A 110 -1.99 -21.29 -4.17
C ALA A 110 -2.20 -21.42 -5.67
N VAL A 111 -3.42 -21.13 -6.13
CA VAL A 111 -3.77 -21.06 -7.55
C VAL A 111 -4.26 -19.65 -7.83
N ALA A 112 -3.47 -18.89 -8.58
CA ALA A 112 -3.82 -17.57 -9.08
C ALA A 112 -4.37 -17.65 -10.51
N THR A 113 -5.47 -17.00 -10.77
CA THR A 113 -6.09 -16.90 -12.10
C THR A 113 -6.40 -15.45 -12.42
N ILE A 114 -6.14 -15.02 -13.65
CA ILE A 114 -6.65 -13.77 -14.20
C ILE A 114 -7.85 -14.11 -15.07
N THR A 115 -9.00 -13.51 -14.76
CA THR A 115 -10.20 -13.59 -15.59
C THR A 115 -10.55 -12.24 -16.20
N ASP A 116 -10.98 -12.24 -17.45
CA ASP A 116 -11.50 -11.03 -18.10
C ASP A 116 -12.91 -10.66 -17.60
N ALA A 117 -13.49 -9.59 -18.16
CA ALA A 117 -14.83 -9.13 -17.81
C ALA A 117 -15.96 -10.13 -18.16
N SER A 118 -15.72 -11.07 -19.08
CA SER A 118 -16.66 -12.14 -19.44
C SER A 118 -16.55 -13.36 -18.51
N GLY A 119 -15.54 -13.39 -17.64
CA GLY A 119 -15.24 -14.50 -16.74
C GLY A 119 -14.36 -15.58 -17.36
N ALA A 120 -13.84 -15.38 -18.58
CA ALA A 120 -12.92 -16.33 -19.19
C ALA A 120 -11.53 -16.21 -18.55
N VAL A 121 -10.91 -17.37 -18.26
CA VAL A 121 -9.58 -17.43 -17.66
C VAL A 121 -8.53 -17.16 -18.73
N GLN A 122 -7.77 -16.09 -18.55
CA GLN A 122 -6.70 -15.66 -19.47
C GLN A 122 -5.34 -16.24 -19.05
N ASN A 123 -5.07 -16.28 -17.75
CA ASN A 123 -3.83 -16.82 -17.22
C ASN A 123 -4.09 -17.60 -15.94
N THR A 124 -3.25 -18.60 -15.69
CA THR A 124 -3.21 -19.36 -14.44
C THR A 124 -1.76 -19.54 -14.01
N ALA A 125 -1.50 -19.33 -12.73
CA ALA A 125 -0.23 -19.64 -12.09
C ALA A 125 -0.51 -20.43 -10.82
N MET A 126 0.40 -21.36 -10.51
CA MET A 126 0.33 -22.17 -9.30
C MET A 126 1.61 -21.97 -8.51
N GLY A 127 1.48 -22.05 -7.20
CA GLY A 127 2.60 -22.02 -6.28
C GLY A 127 2.16 -22.45 -4.89
N SER A 128 2.98 -22.13 -3.90
CA SER A 128 2.79 -22.52 -2.52
C SER A 128 3.28 -21.41 -1.60
N LEU A 129 2.54 -21.21 -0.51
CA LEU A 129 2.91 -20.32 0.59
C LEU A 129 3.24 -21.19 1.80
N THR A 130 4.46 -21.05 2.31
CA THR A 130 4.92 -21.79 3.50
C THR A 130 5.04 -20.83 4.66
N PHE A 131 4.39 -21.17 5.77
CA PHE A 131 4.41 -20.42 7.01
C PHE A 131 5.14 -21.22 8.10
N ASN A 132 5.88 -20.54 8.98
CA ASN A 132 6.48 -21.17 10.16
C ASN A 132 5.46 -21.36 11.29
N GLY A 133 5.88 -21.98 12.41
CA GLY A 133 5.00 -22.27 13.56
C GLY A 133 4.45 -21.03 14.27
N SER A 134 5.03 -19.85 14.03
CA SER A 134 4.50 -18.56 14.52
C SER A 134 3.51 -17.92 13.53
N GLY A 135 3.21 -18.56 12.40
CA GLY A 135 2.30 -18.06 11.38
C GLY A 135 2.93 -17.10 10.37
N ARG A 136 4.26 -16.95 10.35
CA ARG A 136 4.98 -16.05 9.43
C ARG A 136 5.30 -16.73 8.12
N LEU A 137 5.03 -16.02 7.02
CA LEU A 137 5.43 -16.45 5.68
C LEU A 137 6.96 -16.51 5.60
N VAL A 138 7.49 -17.69 5.29
CA VAL A 138 8.93 -17.98 5.16
C VAL A 138 9.34 -18.34 3.75
N ALA A 139 8.40 -18.81 2.92
CA ALA A 139 8.65 -19.05 1.50
C ALA A 139 7.39 -18.82 0.69
N ASN A 140 7.55 -18.18 -0.47
CA ASN A 140 6.51 -17.97 -1.46
C ASN A 140 7.04 -18.35 -2.85
N THR A 141 6.36 -19.27 -3.54
CA THR A 141 6.69 -19.62 -4.93
C THR A 141 5.73 -19.02 -5.96
N LEU A 142 4.62 -18.43 -5.50
CA LEU A 142 3.67 -17.71 -6.35
C LEU A 142 4.05 -16.22 -6.39
N THR A 143 4.95 -15.85 -7.28
CA THR A 143 5.45 -14.47 -7.39
C THR A 143 4.82 -13.66 -8.52
N SER A 144 4.17 -14.32 -9.49
CA SER A 144 3.48 -13.63 -10.57
C SER A 144 2.40 -14.49 -11.25
N VAL A 145 1.50 -13.84 -11.97
CA VAL A 145 0.51 -14.47 -12.85
C VAL A 145 0.28 -13.58 -14.06
N GLY A 146 0.44 -14.11 -15.28
CA GLY A 146 0.19 -13.36 -16.52
C GLY A 146 0.97 -12.03 -16.63
N GLY A 147 2.17 -11.94 -16.05
CA GLY A 147 2.98 -10.71 -16.02
C GLY A 147 2.66 -9.74 -14.86
N VAL A 148 1.61 -10.01 -14.09
CA VAL A 148 1.30 -9.27 -12.86
C VAL A 148 2.13 -9.84 -11.71
N ASN A 149 2.93 -9.00 -11.05
CA ASN A 149 3.69 -9.40 -9.87
C ASN A 149 2.77 -9.48 -8.64
N LEU A 150 2.89 -10.57 -7.90
CA LEU A 150 2.15 -10.84 -6.67
C LEU A 150 3.12 -10.78 -5.50
N ASN A 151 2.85 -9.86 -4.56
CA ASN A 151 3.61 -9.76 -3.32
C ASN A 151 2.74 -10.12 -2.12
N PHE A 152 3.11 -11.20 -1.43
CA PHE A 152 2.51 -11.63 -0.17
C PHE A 152 3.41 -11.33 1.04
N GLU A 153 4.64 -10.87 0.79
CA GLU A 153 5.56 -10.40 1.80
C GLU A 153 5.24 -8.94 2.14
N GLY A 154 5.52 -8.51 3.36
CA GLY A 154 5.36 -7.10 3.69
C GLY A 154 6.62 -6.29 3.37
N ASP A 155 6.64 -5.00 3.75
CA ASP A 155 7.60 -3.97 3.31
C ASP A 155 9.07 -4.13 3.81
N GLY A 156 9.57 -5.36 3.96
CA GLY A 156 11.01 -5.64 4.06
C GLY A 156 11.67 -5.37 5.42
N ASP A 157 10.92 -4.98 6.45
CA ASP A 157 11.44 -4.91 7.82
C ASP A 157 11.31 -6.29 8.49
N ALA A 158 12.46 -6.90 8.82
CA ALA A 158 12.54 -8.31 9.22
C ALA A 158 11.79 -8.63 10.53
N ASP A 159 11.49 -7.59 11.33
CA ASP A 159 10.89 -7.69 12.66
C ASP A 159 9.42 -7.20 12.72
N VAL A 160 8.87 -6.68 11.63
CA VAL A 160 7.47 -6.22 11.58
C VAL A 160 6.61 -7.20 10.78
N TYR A 161 5.57 -7.70 11.44
CA TYR A 161 4.58 -8.56 10.81
C TYR A 161 3.59 -7.76 9.98
N ASN A 162 3.95 -7.43 8.74
CA ASN A 162 3.15 -6.59 7.85
C ASN A 162 2.72 -7.28 6.53
N GLY A 163 3.02 -8.57 6.36
CA GLY A 163 2.65 -9.35 5.18
C GLY A 163 1.64 -10.47 5.45
N MET A 164 1.67 -11.48 4.58
CA MET A 164 1.03 -12.79 4.62
C MET A 164 1.03 -13.47 6.00
N THR A 165 -0.13 -13.85 6.54
CA THR A 165 -0.28 -14.41 7.88
C THR A 165 -1.07 -15.71 7.89
N SER A 166 -0.66 -16.72 8.66
CA SER A 166 -1.46 -17.92 8.91
C SER A 166 -1.68 -18.13 10.41
N SER A 167 -2.94 -18.11 10.84
CA SER A 167 -3.33 -18.33 12.23
C SER A 167 -4.68 -19.04 12.30
N ALA A 168 -4.87 -19.90 13.30
CA ALA A 168 -6.10 -20.68 13.47
C ALA A 168 -7.29 -19.85 13.96
N ASN A 169 -7.05 -18.79 14.73
CA ASN A 169 -8.11 -18.06 15.46
C ASN A 169 -8.07 -16.53 15.26
N ALA A 170 -7.26 -16.03 14.32
CA ALA A 170 -7.22 -14.61 14.01
C ALA A 170 -8.42 -14.19 13.16
N ARG A 171 -8.86 -12.94 13.31
CA ARG A 171 -9.81 -12.32 12.38
C ARG A 171 -9.17 -12.23 10.99
N LYS A 172 -9.94 -12.58 9.97
CA LYS A 172 -9.53 -12.45 8.57
C LYS A 172 -9.77 -11.02 8.11
N ASP A 173 -8.71 -10.25 7.99
CA ASP A 173 -8.74 -8.92 7.38
C ASP A 173 -7.74 -8.90 6.21
N PHE A 174 -8.18 -8.45 5.04
CA PHE A 174 -7.36 -8.40 3.83
C PHE A 174 -7.18 -6.95 3.40
N ASN A 175 -5.92 -6.53 3.27
CA ASN A 175 -5.56 -5.25 2.66
C ASN A 175 -4.79 -5.54 1.37
N ILE A 176 -5.36 -5.17 0.22
CA ILE A 176 -4.73 -5.40 -1.08
C ILE A 176 -4.37 -4.05 -1.69
N LYS A 177 -3.06 -3.80 -1.79
CA LYS A 177 -2.52 -2.64 -2.51
C LYS A 177 -2.25 -3.00 -3.96
N ARG A 178 -2.52 -2.06 -4.85
CA ARG A 178 -2.34 -2.18 -6.30
C ARG A 178 -1.79 -0.88 -6.86
N ASP A 179 -0.98 -1.02 -7.89
CA ASP A 179 -0.33 0.08 -8.62
C ASP A 179 -1.12 0.54 -9.84
N GLY A 180 -1.88 -0.37 -10.48
CA GLY A 180 -2.72 -0.06 -11.64
C GLY A 180 -3.86 0.92 -11.34
N TYR A 181 -4.14 1.78 -12.32
CA TYR A 181 -5.25 2.75 -12.30
C TYR A 181 -5.91 2.83 -13.67
N ALA A 182 -7.19 3.22 -13.69
CA ALA A 182 -7.90 3.50 -14.92
C ALA A 182 -7.25 4.65 -15.67
N GLU A 183 -7.42 4.69 -16.99
CA GLU A 183 -7.14 5.91 -17.74
C GLU A 183 -7.89 7.09 -17.12
N GLY A 184 -7.22 8.24 -17.11
CA GLY A 184 -7.80 9.46 -16.59
C GLY A 184 -7.54 10.61 -17.53
N LEU A 185 -8.54 11.47 -17.71
CA LEU A 185 -8.41 12.69 -18.47
C LEU A 185 -7.90 13.81 -17.56
N LEU A 186 -7.09 14.69 -18.13
CA LEU A 186 -6.59 15.87 -17.43
C LEU A 186 -7.80 16.73 -17.01
N SER A 187 -7.96 16.92 -15.71
CA SER A 187 -9.02 17.74 -15.15
C SER A 187 -8.54 19.17 -14.90
N LYS A 188 -7.43 19.33 -14.18
CA LYS A 188 -6.90 20.65 -13.81
C LYS A 188 -5.41 20.62 -13.47
N TYR A 189 -4.75 21.77 -13.63
CA TYR A 189 -3.43 22.00 -13.06
C TYR A 189 -3.54 22.58 -11.64
N SER A 190 -2.59 22.23 -10.78
CA SER A 190 -2.38 22.88 -9.49
C SER A 190 -0.89 23.09 -9.27
N VAL A 191 -0.53 24.11 -8.50
CA VAL A 191 0.87 24.37 -8.12
C VAL A 191 0.99 24.12 -6.64
N ASP A 192 2.01 23.35 -6.24
CA ASP A 192 2.31 23.12 -4.83
C ASP A 192 3.17 24.26 -4.23
N ASP A 193 3.36 24.21 -2.90
CA ASP A 193 4.15 25.19 -2.14
C ASP A 193 5.64 25.23 -2.52
N ARG A 194 6.11 24.17 -3.19
CA ARG A 194 7.47 23.97 -3.70
C ARG A 194 7.55 24.24 -5.21
N GLY A 195 6.57 24.91 -5.80
CA GLY A 195 6.61 25.31 -7.21
C GLY A 195 6.51 24.15 -8.22
N ASN A 196 6.16 22.94 -7.80
CA ASN A 196 5.86 21.85 -8.71
C ASN A 196 4.44 22.05 -9.28
N ILE A 197 4.35 21.96 -10.60
CA ILE A 197 3.10 22.00 -11.34
C ILE A 197 2.59 20.56 -11.43
N MET A 198 1.46 20.30 -10.79
CA MET A 198 0.79 19.01 -10.74
C MET A 198 -0.37 19.00 -11.74
N ALA A 199 -0.40 18.00 -12.61
CA ALA A 199 -1.55 17.65 -13.43
C ALA A 199 -2.46 16.73 -12.63
N ASN A 200 -3.68 17.18 -12.34
CA ASN A 200 -4.69 16.38 -11.66
C ASN A 200 -5.62 15.77 -12.70
N PHE A 201 -5.82 14.47 -12.59
CA PHE A 201 -6.66 13.67 -13.46
C PHE A 201 -7.98 13.31 -12.76
N ASP A 202 -9.02 13.06 -13.53
CA ASP A 202 -10.34 12.63 -13.03
C ASP A 202 -10.31 11.28 -12.28
N ASN A 203 -9.32 10.43 -12.55
CA ASN A 203 -9.04 9.20 -11.82
C ASN A 203 -8.42 9.42 -10.41
N THR A 204 -8.50 10.64 -9.88
CA THR A 204 -8.00 11.03 -8.54
C THR A 204 -6.49 10.88 -8.37
N ARG A 205 -5.74 10.77 -9.47
CA ARG A 205 -4.27 10.81 -9.46
C ARG A 205 -3.77 12.20 -9.82
N ALA A 206 -2.62 12.55 -9.26
CA ALA A 206 -1.91 13.77 -9.57
C ALA A 206 -0.45 13.43 -9.86
N PHE A 207 0.08 13.96 -10.97
CA PHE A 207 1.46 13.75 -11.39
C PHE A 207 2.18 15.08 -11.56
N PRO A 208 3.44 15.21 -11.10
CA PRO A 208 4.25 16.40 -11.38
C PRO A 208 4.62 16.41 -12.86
N VAL A 209 4.27 17.49 -13.56
CA VAL A 209 4.55 17.66 -15.00
C VAL A 209 5.66 18.66 -15.27
N ALA A 210 5.79 19.66 -14.39
CA ALA A 210 6.78 20.72 -14.55
C ALA A 210 7.11 21.33 -13.18
N LYS A 211 8.13 22.18 -13.16
CA LYS A 211 8.60 22.86 -11.97
C LYS A 211 9.01 24.29 -12.30
N VAL A 212 8.55 25.26 -11.51
CA VAL A 212 8.89 26.67 -11.70
C VAL A 212 10.32 26.91 -11.22
N ALA A 213 11.20 27.41 -12.08
CA ALA A 213 12.56 27.76 -11.67
C ALA A 213 12.57 29.11 -10.91
N LEU A 214 13.14 29.11 -9.71
CA LEU A 214 13.38 30.33 -8.92
C LEU A 214 14.88 30.52 -8.75
N TYR A 215 15.39 31.65 -9.24
CA TYR A 215 16.79 32.03 -9.12
C TYR A 215 16.99 33.05 -8.01
N HIS A 216 18.18 33.02 -7.43
CA HIS A 216 18.64 33.97 -6.43
C HIS A 216 19.91 34.66 -6.92
N PHE A 217 20.14 35.87 -6.42
CA PHE A 217 21.36 36.62 -6.66
C PHE A 217 22.16 36.72 -5.38
N ILE A 218 23.48 36.93 -5.50
CA ILE A 218 24.33 37.12 -4.31
C ILE A 218 24.00 38.47 -3.66
N ASN A 219 23.66 39.46 -4.49
CA ASN A 219 23.25 40.79 -4.07
C ASN A 219 21.98 41.22 -4.82
N ASP A 220 20.83 41.09 -4.14
CA ASP A 220 19.51 41.42 -4.70
C ASP A 220 19.34 42.91 -5.02
N GLN A 221 20.07 43.82 -4.36
CA GLN A 221 20.04 45.25 -4.67
C GLN A 221 20.98 45.63 -5.84
N GLY A 222 21.77 44.66 -6.32
CA GLY A 222 22.70 44.85 -7.43
C GLY A 222 22.09 44.67 -8.81
N VAL A 223 20.86 44.16 -8.92
CA VAL A 223 20.19 43.94 -10.22
C VAL A 223 19.72 45.26 -10.82
N ALA A 224 19.78 45.37 -12.15
CA ALA A 224 19.31 46.56 -12.85
C ALA A 224 17.83 46.41 -13.22
N LYS A 225 17.04 47.47 -13.02
CA LYS A 225 15.63 47.50 -13.44
C LYS A 225 15.56 47.80 -14.94
N VAL A 226 14.94 46.89 -15.70
CA VAL A 226 14.79 47.02 -17.17
C VAL A 226 13.44 47.63 -17.56
N GLY A 227 12.46 47.60 -16.65
CA GLY A 227 11.08 48.07 -16.88
C GLY A 227 10.08 46.93 -16.69
N ASP A 228 8.77 47.21 -16.67
CA ASP A 228 7.70 46.21 -16.59
C ASP A 228 7.84 45.14 -15.48
N ASN A 229 8.40 45.53 -14.32
CA ASN A 229 8.76 44.65 -13.21
C ASN A 229 9.84 43.59 -13.53
N LEU A 230 10.56 43.75 -14.64
CA LEU A 230 11.71 42.95 -15.02
C LEU A 230 13.01 43.53 -14.47
N TYR A 231 13.89 42.62 -14.08
CA TYR A 231 15.23 42.89 -13.59
C TYR A 231 16.25 42.07 -14.38
N GLU A 232 17.45 42.64 -14.55
CA GLU A 232 18.57 42.01 -15.24
C GLU A 232 19.79 41.92 -14.33
N ALA A 233 20.54 40.83 -14.49
CA ALA A 233 21.77 40.58 -13.76
C ALA A 233 22.85 41.59 -14.16
N THR A 234 23.60 42.08 -13.18
CA THR A 234 24.75 42.97 -13.39
C THR A 234 26.00 42.38 -12.78
N ALA A 235 27.16 42.97 -13.10
CA ALA A 235 28.41 42.64 -12.43
C ALA A 235 28.35 42.79 -10.90
N ASN A 236 27.46 43.65 -10.37
CA ASN A 236 27.29 43.89 -8.94
C ASN A 236 26.30 42.93 -8.26
N SER A 237 25.37 42.31 -9.00
CA SER A 237 24.47 41.27 -8.46
C SER A 237 25.12 39.88 -8.45
N GLY A 238 26.07 39.66 -9.36
CA GLY A 238 26.59 38.34 -9.70
C GLY A 238 25.63 37.56 -10.60
N GLU A 239 26.06 36.35 -10.97
CA GLU A 239 25.27 35.42 -11.79
C GLU A 239 24.10 34.82 -11.00
N PRO A 240 22.95 34.57 -11.64
CA PRO A 240 21.81 33.92 -11.00
C PRO A 240 22.16 32.46 -10.65
N PHE A 241 21.80 32.03 -9.45
CA PHE A 241 22.05 30.66 -8.98
C PHE A 241 20.84 30.07 -8.25
N PHE A 242 20.85 28.74 -8.12
CA PHE A 242 19.88 28.01 -7.31
C PHE A 242 20.46 27.76 -5.92
N TYR A 243 19.67 27.97 -4.86
CA TYR A 243 20.04 27.45 -3.56
C TYR A 243 20.07 25.93 -3.58
N LYS A 244 21.03 25.36 -2.86
CA LYS A 244 21.18 23.90 -2.71
C LYS A 244 21.21 23.54 -1.23
N ASN A 245 20.59 22.43 -0.87
CA ASN A 245 20.72 21.87 0.48
C ASN A 245 22.08 21.16 0.65
N LYS A 246 22.35 20.63 1.86
CA LYS A 246 23.59 19.88 2.16
C LYS A 246 23.78 18.62 1.29
N ALA A 247 22.70 18.07 0.74
CA ALA A 247 22.71 16.92 -0.16
C ALA A 247 22.89 17.31 -1.64
N GLY A 248 22.98 18.61 -1.94
CA GLY A 248 23.15 19.14 -3.31
C GLY A 248 21.86 19.32 -4.09
N GLU A 249 20.70 19.09 -3.49
CA GLU A 249 19.39 19.24 -4.12
C GLU A 249 18.95 20.72 -4.12
N THR A 250 18.35 21.16 -5.23
CA THR A 250 17.85 22.53 -5.36
C THR A 250 16.70 22.81 -4.40
N ILE A 251 16.84 23.87 -3.60
CA ILE A 251 15.80 24.40 -2.72
C ILE A 251 15.36 25.78 -3.19
N TYR A 252 14.10 26.14 -2.93
CA TYR A 252 13.54 27.42 -3.37
C TYR A 252 14.01 28.60 -2.52
N GLY A 253 14.30 28.40 -1.23
CA GLY A 253 14.56 29.50 -0.30
C GLY A 253 13.34 30.40 -0.01
N ALA A 254 12.24 30.24 -0.74
CA ALA A 254 10.96 30.93 -0.57
C ALA A 254 9.79 29.96 -0.80
N GLN A 255 8.62 30.29 -0.26
CA GLN A 255 7.38 29.53 -0.50
C GLN A 255 6.63 30.14 -1.68
N ILE A 256 6.12 29.29 -2.58
CA ILE A 256 5.27 29.73 -3.69
C ILE A 256 3.82 29.52 -3.28
N LEU A 257 3.04 30.60 -3.22
CA LEU A 257 1.61 30.53 -2.93
C LEU A 257 0.82 30.53 -4.23
N ALA A 258 0.17 29.39 -4.53
CA ALA A 258 -0.68 29.27 -5.72
C ALA A 258 -1.91 30.20 -5.61
N ASN A 259 -2.34 30.76 -6.75
CA ASN A 259 -3.49 31.66 -6.87
C ASN A 259 -3.42 32.91 -5.97
N LYS A 260 -2.20 33.38 -5.67
CA LYS A 260 -1.95 34.64 -4.97
C LYS A 260 -1.15 35.58 -5.85
N LEU A 261 -1.39 36.88 -5.66
CA LEU A 261 -0.64 37.95 -6.31
C LEU A 261 0.08 38.73 -5.21
N GLU A 262 1.39 38.90 -5.36
CA GLU A 262 2.18 39.73 -4.46
C GLU A 262 1.85 41.20 -4.68
N MET A 263 1.54 41.91 -3.59
CA MET A 263 1.21 43.33 -3.63
C MET A 263 2.46 44.19 -3.44
N SER A 264 2.38 45.46 -3.85
CA SER A 264 3.46 46.41 -3.61
C SER A 264 3.79 46.51 -2.12
N ASN A 265 5.08 46.61 -1.80
CA ASN A 265 5.57 46.83 -0.45
C ASN A 265 5.50 48.30 0.01
N VAL A 266 4.94 49.20 -0.82
CA VAL A 266 4.88 50.64 -0.54
C VAL A 266 3.69 50.98 0.37
N ASP A 267 3.98 51.64 1.50
CA ASP A 267 2.96 52.31 2.32
C ASP A 267 2.74 53.74 1.84
N LEU A 268 1.51 54.02 1.39
CA LEU A 268 1.11 55.32 0.87
C LEU A 268 1.23 56.45 1.92
N GLY A 269 0.96 56.17 3.19
CA GLY A 269 1.01 57.19 4.25
C GLY A 269 2.44 57.67 4.48
N GLN A 270 3.39 56.73 4.54
CA GLN A 270 4.81 57.06 4.67
C GLN A 270 5.33 57.76 3.41
N ALA A 271 5.02 57.23 2.22
CA ALA A 271 5.46 57.83 0.96
C ALA A 271 4.98 59.28 0.80
N LEU A 272 3.73 59.58 1.17
CA LEU A 272 3.21 60.95 1.12
C LEU A 272 3.91 61.86 2.14
N SER A 273 4.19 61.36 3.34
CA SER A 273 4.93 62.12 4.35
C SER A 273 6.34 62.47 3.86
N GLU A 274 7.05 61.52 3.26
CA GLU A 274 8.38 61.76 2.66
C GLU A 274 8.34 62.80 1.54
N VAL A 275 7.29 62.80 0.71
CA VAL A 275 7.07 63.83 -0.30
C VAL A 275 6.88 65.21 0.35
N ILE A 276 6.06 65.31 1.41
CA ILE A 276 5.84 66.58 2.14
C ILE A 276 7.14 67.07 2.78
N VAL A 277 7.92 66.18 3.41
CA VAL A 277 9.22 66.53 4.01
C VAL A 277 10.18 67.04 2.93
N THR A 278 10.26 66.35 1.80
CA THR A 278 11.11 66.74 0.68
C THR A 278 10.70 68.10 0.11
N GLN A 279 9.39 68.34 -0.04
CA GLN A 279 8.85 69.64 -0.46
C GLN A 279 9.19 70.75 0.54
N LYS A 280 9.04 70.49 1.84
CA LYS A 280 9.38 71.47 2.88
C LYS A 280 10.88 71.76 2.96
N ALA A 281 11.73 70.75 2.77
CA ALA A 281 13.17 70.94 2.66
C ALA A 281 13.56 71.78 1.43
N TYR A 282 12.87 71.56 0.30
CA TYR A 282 13.04 72.38 -0.90
C TYR A 282 12.59 73.83 -0.68
N GLU A 283 11.41 74.06 -0.08
CA GLU A 283 10.90 75.40 0.28
C GLU A 283 11.89 76.14 1.20
N ALA A 284 12.42 75.46 2.22
CA ALA A 284 13.40 76.02 3.14
C ALA A 284 14.69 76.40 2.41
N SER A 285 15.22 75.50 1.56
CA SER A 285 16.43 75.75 0.77
C SER A 285 16.24 76.93 -0.20
N ALA A 286 15.09 77.00 -0.87
CA ALA A 286 14.74 78.10 -1.76
C ALA A 286 14.65 79.43 -0.99
N LYS A 287 14.01 79.44 0.19
CA LYS A 287 13.90 80.65 1.00
C LYS A 287 15.27 81.12 1.50
N SER A 288 16.16 80.22 1.91
CA SER A 288 17.54 80.56 2.27
C SER A 288 18.30 81.21 1.12
N ILE A 289 18.12 80.75 -0.12
CA ILE A 289 18.72 81.37 -1.31
C ILE A 289 18.13 82.77 -1.53
N THR A 290 16.81 82.93 -1.55
CA THR A 290 16.16 84.23 -1.76
C THR A 290 16.60 85.26 -0.72
N THR A 291 16.63 84.87 0.55
CA THR A 291 17.07 85.78 1.62
C THR A 291 18.56 86.10 1.50
N SER A 292 19.38 85.16 1.04
CA SER A 292 20.79 85.44 0.74
C SER A 292 20.92 86.44 -0.42
N ASP A 293 20.16 86.29 -1.49
CA ASP A 293 20.15 87.22 -2.63
C ASP A 293 19.69 88.62 -2.23
N GLU A 294 18.65 88.72 -1.40
CA GLU A 294 18.19 89.99 -0.82
C GLU A 294 19.29 90.68 -0.02
N MET A 295 20.00 89.95 0.85
CA MET A 295 21.12 90.50 1.62
C MET A 295 22.29 90.96 0.73
N ILE A 296 22.62 90.20 -0.33
CA ILE A 296 23.65 90.58 -1.30
C ILE A 296 23.25 91.88 -2.02
N GLN A 297 22.00 92.00 -2.45
CA GLN A 297 21.52 93.23 -3.08
C GLN A 297 21.60 94.43 -2.14
N THR A 298 21.21 94.28 -0.87
CA THR A 298 21.33 95.35 0.13
C THR A 298 22.79 95.74 0.35
N ALA A 299 23.71 94.77 0.46
CA ALA A 299 25.14 95.05 0.61
C ALA A 299 25.73 95.81 -0.61
N ILE A 300 25.32 95.47 -1.83
CA ILE A 300 25.72 96.19 -3.04
C ILE A 300 25.19 97.64 -3.01
N GLN A 301 23.95 97.84 -2.56
CA GLN A 301 23.35 99.17 -2.44
C GLN A 301 24.05 100.04 -1.39
N MET A 302 24.57 99.46 -0.31
CA MET A 302 25.32 100.18 0.73
C MET A 302 26.73 100.62 0.29
N LYS A 303 27.28 100.05 -0.80
CA LYS A 303 28.61 100.41 -1.34
C LYS A 303 28.55 101.63 -2.28
N LYS A 304 27.36 102.03 -2.76
CA LYS A 304 27.17 103.26 -3.53
C LYS A 304 27.09 104.48 -2.62
#